data_AF-A0A9W3AME0-F1
#
_entry.id   AF-A0A9W3AME0-F1
#
_cell.length_a   1.000
_cell.length_b   1.000
_cell.length_c   1.000
_cell.angle_alpha   90.00
_cell.angle_beta   90.00
_cell.angle_gamma   90.00
#
_symmetry.space_group_name_H-M   'P 1'
#
loop_
_entity.id
_entity.type
_entity.pdbx_description
1 polymer ?
#
loop_
_entity_poly.entity_id
_entity_poly.type
_entity_poly.pdbx_seq_one_letter_code
_entity_poly.pdbx_strand_id
1 'polypeptide(L)'
;MLSSVLDTAGSEAATTQPASAAERKIILTAITNADNTNKRLPEDFIYVMMNSMELTTMVSLLCCPHCFDKKLTMCITQSKGMAHLIKIKCLNCEIYLWPDLTSKKSNNVHLDINVRAVAALKESGISHSKFDRFCGLMSMPCMHRNTYNNLANIVNTAIIEAGEECMIRASAVVHGRNISQPLTTDDRISSTGCPVITVSFDGTWHKRGHSSHSGNGTVIDFDTGLVIDTEVLSNYCCVCDSNSAELNFDASKHMCQKNFSGSANAMEAAAASKICSHSVASENLFMA
;
A
#
# COMPACT_ATOMS: atom_id res chain seq x y z
N MET A 1 -25.02 27.27 -55.22
CA MET A 1 -26.30 27.65 -54.60
C MET A 1 -26.88 26.38 -54.00
N LEU A 2 -26.71 26.18 -52.69
CA LEU A 2 -27.73 26.46 -51.66
C LEU A 2 -28.90 25.48 -51.79
N SER A 3 -28.87 24.40 -51.00
CA SER A 3 -29.56 24.25 -49.70
C SER A 3 -30.83 23.43 -49.94
N SER A 4 -31.36 22.58 -49.07
CA SER A 4 -31.17 22.29 -47.64
C SER A 4 -32.09 21.11 -47.36
N VAL A 5 -31.59 20.00 -46.83
CA VAL A 5 -32.44 19.01 -46.14
C VAL A 5 -31.81 18.77 -44.78
N LEU A 6 -32.67 18.92 -43.78
CA LEU A 6 -32.40 18.81 -42.37
C LEU A 6 -31.84 17.43 -42.02
N ASP A 7 -30.64 17.39 -41.45
CA ASP A 7 -30.22 16.30 -40.58
C ASP A 7 -30.24 16.82 -39.14
N THR A 8 -31.16 16.25 -38.37
CA THR A 8 -31.26 16.37 -36.92
C THR A 8 -30.02 15.79 -36.27
N ALA A 9 -29.06 16.64 -35.91
CA ALA A 9 -28.02 16.29 -34.95
C ALA A 9 -28.66 16.21 -33.56
N GLY A 10 -29.05 15.01 -33.13
CA GLY A 10 -29.28 14.73 -31.72
C GLY A 10 -27.98 15.00 -30.97
N SER A 11 -27.98 16.01 -30.10
CA SER A 11 -26.92 16.18 -29.12
C SER A 11 -27.05 15.04 -28.13
N GLU A 12 -26.31 13.95 -28.33
CA GLU A 12 -25.97 13.05 -27.23
C GLU A 12 -25.17 13.88 -26.23
N ALA A 13 -25.88 14.38 -25.21
CA ALA A 13 -25.26 14.88 -24.02
C ALA A 13 -24.51 13.71 -23.40
N ALA A 14 -23.21 13.61 -23.71
CA ALA A 14 -22.29 12.72 -23.04
C ALA A 14 -22.47 12.93 -21.54
N THR A 15 -23.18 12.01 -20.91
CA THR A 15 -23.47 12.06 -19.49
C THR A 15 -22.15 11.67 -18.83
N THR A 16 -21.28 12.66 -18.62
CA THR A 16 -20.03 12.48 -17.87
C THR A 16 -20.42 11.87 -16.53
N GLN A 17 -20.05 10.62 -16.31
CA GLN A 17 -20.26 9.97 -15.03
C GLN A 17 -19.66 10.86 -13.94
N PRO A 18 -20.39 11.10 -12.82
CA PRO A 18 -19.85 11.90 -11.75
C PRO A 18 -18.57 11.24 -11.23
N ALA A 19 -17.49 12.01 -11.13
CA ALA A 19 -16.19 11.56 -10.64
C ALA A 19 -16.36 10.76 -9.33
N SER A 20 -15.62 9.66 -9.18
CA SER A 20 -15.75 8.81 -7.99
C SER A 20 -15.35 9.56 -6.71
N ALA A 21 -15.78 9.08 -5.54
CA ALA A 21 -15.38 9.70 -4.26
C ALA A 21 -13.84 9.72 -4.10
N ALA A 22 -13.16 8.66 -4.51
CA ALA A 22 -11.69 8.59 -4.49
C ALA A 22 -11.07 9.61 -5.45
N GLU A 23 -11.60 9.72 -6.67
CA GLU A 23 -11.11 10.67 -7.68
C GLU A 23 -11.26 12.12 -7.21
N ARG A 24 -12.40 12.48 -6.61
CA ARG A 24 -12.60 13.82 -6.03
C ARG A 24 -11.58 14.11 -4.91
N LYS A 25 -11.33 13.16 -4.03
CA LYS A 25 -10.34 13.29 -2.93
C LYS A 25 -8.91 13.42 -3.45
N ILE A 26 -8.56 12.69 -4.51
CA ILE A 26 -7.25 12.80 -5.17
C ILE A 26 -7.10 14.20 -5.77
N ILE A 27 -8.12 14.71 -6.47
CA ILE A 27 -8.06 16.06 -7.06
C ILE A 27 -7.89 17.13 -5.97
N LEU A 28 -8.64 17.03 -4.87
CA LEU A 28 -8.56 17.96 -3.74
C LEU A 28 -7.16 18.01 -3.11
N THR A 29 -6.50 16.86 -2.99
CA THR A 29 -5.16 16.74 -2.38
C THR A 29 -4.02 16.89 -3.39
N ALA A 30 -4.29 16.79 -4.70
CA ALA A 30 -3.29 16.99 -5.76
C ALA A 30 -2.92 18.46 -5.99
N ILE A 31 -3.80 19.41 -5.62
CA ILE A 31 -3.57 20.85 -5.77
C ILE A 31 -2.34 21.31 -4.96
N THR A 32 -1.88 20.52 -3.99
CA THR A 32 -0.71 20.85 -3.14
C THR A 32 0.63 20.24 -3.59
N ASN A 33 0.73 19.51 -4.72
CA ASN A 33 2.05 19.07 -5.21
C ASN A 33 2.19 18.96 -6.74
N ALA A 34 3.06 19.82 -7.28
CA ALA A 34 3.71 19.65 -8.58
C ALA A 34 4.90 18.65 -8.52
N ASP A 35 5.29 18.14 -7.35
CA ASP A 35 6.59 17.47 -7.16
C ASP A 35 6.57 15.99 -6.75
N ASN A 36 5.42 15.31 -6.78
CA ASN A 36 5.45 13.85 -6.75
C ASN A 36 5.77 13.33 -8.15
N THR A 37 7.07 13.31 -8.47
CA THR A 37 7.63 12.40 -9.47
C THR A 37 7.50 10.96 -8.94
N ASN A 38 6.26 10.50 -8.79
CA ASN A 38 5.95 9.08 -8.90
C ASN A 38 6.51 8.69 -10.26
N LYS A 39 7.70 8.09 -10.28
CA LYS A 39 8.27 7.45 -11.46
C LYS A 39 7.32 6.33 -11.81
N ARG A 40 6.26 6.69 -12.53
CA ARG A 40 5.32 5.75 -13.12
C ARG A 40 6.18 4.79 -13.91
N LEU A 41 6.08 3.51 -13.57
CA LEU A 41 6.81 2.50 -14.33
C LEU A 41 6.41 2.66 -15.81
N PRO A 42 7.35 2.41 -16.75
CA PRO A 42 7.04 2.45 -18.17
C PRO A 42 5.75 1.67 -18.46
N GLU A 43 4.92 2.15 -19.37
CA GLU A 43 3.62 1.52 -19.69
C GLU A 43 3.77 0.04 -20.08
N ASP A 44 4.93 -0.35 -20.63
CA ASP A 44 5.25 -1.72 -21.03
C ASP A 44 5.79 -2.61 -19.89
N PHE A 45 5.92 -2.10 -18.67
CA PHE A 45 6.47 -2.88 -17.55
C PHE A 45 5.41 -3.82 -16.95
N ILE A 46 5.45 -5.10 -17.33
CA ILE A 46 4.49 -6.12 -16.91
C ILE A 46 5.22 -7.34 -16.32
N TYR A 47 4.71 -7.85 -15.20
CA TYR A 47 5.11 -9.16 -14.67
C TYR A 47 4.20 -10.26 -15.20
N VAL A 48 4.80 -11.30 -15.79
CA VAL A 48 4.09 -12.46 -16.36
C VAL A 48 4.52 -13.73 -15.64
N MET A 49 3.55 -14.50 -15.14
CA MET A 49 3.80 -15.86 -14.65
C MET A 49 3.88 -16.82 -15.84
N MET A 50 4.99 -17.54 -15.96
CA MET A 50 5.25 -18.42 -17.10
C MET A 50 5.87 -19.75 -16.65
N ASN A 51 5.44 -20.85 -17.25
CA ASN A 51 6.06 -22.15 -17.05
C ASN A 51 7.50 -22.13 -17.60
N SER A 52 8.47 -22.53 -16.77
CA SER A 52 9.89 -22.52 -17.13
C SER A 52 10.23 -23.42 -18.32
N MET A 53 9.48 -24.50 -18.54
CA MET A 53 9.66 -25.38 -19.70
C MET A 53 9.25 -24.68 -21.00
N GLU A 54 8.14 -23.94 -20.99
CA GLU A 54 7.70 -23.17 -22.16
C GLU A 54 8.67 -22.02 -22.47
N LEU A 55 9.17 -21.34 -21.44
CA LEU A 55 10.20 -20.32 -21.62
C LEU A 55 11.49 -20.93 -22.19
N THR A 56 11.87 -22.14 -21.77
CA THR A 56 13.03 -22.86 -22.33
C THR A 56 12.82 -23.19 -23.81
N THR A 57 11.62 -23.65 -24.18
CA THR A 57 11.24 -23.88 -25.58
C THR A 57 11.30 -22.60 -26.39
N MET A 58 10.82 -21.47 -25.87
CA MET A 58 10.93 -20.18 -26.56
C MET A 58 12.40 -19.77 -26.77
N VAL A 59 13.26 -19.96 -25.76
CA VAL A 59 14.69 -19.65 -25.86
C VAL A 59 15.40 -20.54 -26.89
N SER A 60 15.01 -21.81 -27.03
CA SER A 60 15.65 -22.73 -27.99
C SER A 60 15.31 -22.39 -29.46
N LEU A 61 14.24 -21.63 -29.71
CA LEU A 61 13.92 -21.11 -31.06
C LEU A 61 14.83 -19.96 -31.48
N LEU A 62 15.50 -19.30 -30.53
CA LEU A 62 16.39 -18.17 -30.78
C LEU A 62 17.78 -18.63 -31.24
N CYS A 63 18.44 -17.80 -32.05
CA CYS A 63 19.81 -18.06 -32.50
C CYS A 63 20.84 -17.43 -31.55
N CYS A 64 21.96 -18.12 -31.34
CA CYS A 64 23.11 -17.55 -30.65
C CYS A 64 23.64 -16.31 -31.40
N PRO A 65 23.90 -15.18 -30.73
CA PRO A 65 24.39 -13.97 -31.39
C PRO A 65 25.83 -14.10 -31.94
N HIS A 66 26.59 -15.12 -31.51
CA HIS A 66 27.97 -15.33 -31.95
C HIS A 66 28.10 -16.31 -33.11
N CYS A 67 27.35 -17.42 -33.10
CA CYS A 67 27.47 -18.47 -34.12
C CYS A 67 26.20 -18.70 -34.94
N PHE A 68 25.12 -17.97 -34.66
CA PHE A 68 23.83 -18.06 -35.34
C PHE A 68 23.14 -19.44 -35.29
N ASP A 69 23.65 -20.37 -34.48
CA ASP A 69 23.08 -21.70 -34.27
C ASP A 69 21.92 -21.66 -33.25
N LYS A 70 20.93 -22.54 -33.41
CA LYS A 70 19.73 -22.67 -32.56
C LYS A 70 19.94 -23.63 -31.40
N LYS A 71 21.11 -23.54 -30.77
CA LYS A 71 21.51 -24.40 -29.64
C LYS A 71 21.58 -23.63 -28.33
N LEU A 72 20.64 -22.70 -28.15
CA LEU A 72 20.49 -21.99 -26.88
C LEU A 72 19.69 -22.84 -25.90
N THR A 73 20.19 -22.90 -24.68
CA THR A 73 19.55 -23.59 -23.56
C THR A 73 19.42 -22.62 -22.40
N MET A 74 18.32 -22.77 -21.65
CA MET A 74 18.04 -21.95 -20.48
C MET A 74 18.01 -22.85 -19.25
N CYS A 75 18.57 -22.37 -18.14
CA CYS A 75 18.37 -23.00 -16.84
C CYS A 75 18.18 -21.98 -15.73
N ILE A 76 17.35 -22.33 -14.75
CA ILE A 76 17.21 -21.59 -13.50
C ILE A 76 18.18 -22.21 -12.50
N THR A 77 19.15 -21.42 -12.04
CA THR A 77 20.22 -21.94 -11.17
C THR A 77 20.02 -21.61 -9.70
N GLN A 78 19.31 -20.52 -9.39
CA GLN A 78 19.05 -20.08 -8.04
C GLN A 78 17.73 -19.31 -7.96
N SER A 79 17.04 -19.42 -6.84
CA SER A 79 15.88 -18.60 -6.50
C SER A 79 16.19 -17.75 -5.26
N LYS A 80 15.83 -16.47 -5.32
CA LYS A 80 15.93 -15.50 -4.22
C LYS A 80 14.55 -14.93 -3.94
N GLY A 81 13.73 -15.71 -3.22
CA GLY A 81 12.30 -15.49 -3.13
C GLY A 81 11.65 -15.71 -4.49
N MET A 82 10.92 -14.71 -4.97
CA MET A 82 10.20 -14.73 -6.25
C MET A 82 11.08 -14.41 -7.46
N ALA A 83 12.35 -14.04 -7.24
CA ALA A 83 13.29 -13.80 -8.33
C ALA A 83 14.12 -15.05 -8.63
N HIS A 84 14.26 -15.37 -9.91
CA HIS A 84 15.11 -16.45 -10.43
C HIS A 84 16.35 -15.91 -11.12
N LEU A 85 17.50 -16.53 -10.87
CA LEU A 85 18.73 -16.37 -11.63
C LEU A 85 18.66 -17.31 -12.84
N ILE A 86 18.40 -16.75 -14.01
CA ILE A 86 18.36 -17.50 -15.26
C ILE A 86 19.73 -17.41 -15.93
N LYS A 87 20.20 -18.55 -16.45
CA LYS A 87 21.40 -18.62 -17.30
C LYS A 87 21.02 -19.12 -18.68
N ILE A 88 21.38 -18.36 -19.71
CA ILE A 88 21.25 -18.79 -21.10
C ILE A 88 22.64 -19.18 -21.61
N LYS A 89 22.79 -20.41 -22.10
CA LYS A 89 24.05 -20.96 -22.62
C LYS A 89 23.87 -21.43 -24.06
N CYS A 90 24.83 -21.10 -24.91
CA CYS A 90 24.96 -21.71 -26.24
C CYS A 90 25.78 -23.00 -26.13
N LEU A 91 25.24 -24.13 -26.59
CA LEU A 91 25.96 -25.42 -26.59
C LEU A 91 27.00 -25.55 -27.71
N ASN A 92 26.98 -24.68 -28.72
CA ASN A 92 27.98 -24.68 -29.77
C ASN A 92 29.22 -23.85 -29.38
N CYS A 93 29.00 -22.67 -28.81
CA CYS A 93 30.07 -21.78 -28.37
C CYS A 93 30.56 -22.07 -26.95
N GLU A 94 29.76 -22.79 -26.15
CA GLU A 94 29.98 -23.02 -24.72
C GLU A 94 30.03 -21.72 -23.88
N ILE A 95 29.40 -20.64 -24.37
CA ILE A 95 29.36 -19.31 -23.73
C ILE A 95 28.00 -19.08 -23.04
N TYR A 96 28.04 -18.42 -21.87
CA TYR A 96 26.85 -17.87 -21.21
C TYR A 96 26.53 -16.48 -21.75
N LEU A 97 25.33 -16.31 -22.31
CA LEU A 97 24.87 -15.05 -22.90
C LEU A 97 24.21 -14.13 -21.88
N TRP A 98 23.53 -14.71 -20.90
CA TRP A 98 22.75 -13.95 -19.94
C TRP A 98 22.72 -14.67 -18.59
N PRO A 99 23.45 -14.20 -17.57
CA PRO A 99 23.38 -14.73 -16.22
C PRO A 99 22.88 -13.67 -15.23
N ASP A 100 21.59 -13.33 -15.28
CA ASP A 100 21.03 -12.26 -14.44
C ASP A 100 19.74 -12.68 -13.71
N LEU A 101 19.31 -11.85 -12.77
CA LEU A 101 18.07 -12.03 -12.03
C LEU A 101 16.89 -11.51 -12.86
N THR A 102 15.78 -12.23 -12.80
CA THR A 102 14.46 -11.85 -13.34
C THR A 102 13.86 -10.59 -12.73
N SER A 103 14.48 -10.03 -11.68
CA SER A 103 14.08 -8.77 -11.08
C SER A 103 15.31 -7.97 -10.68
N LYS A 104 15.27 -6.66 -10.96
CA LYS A 104 16.26 -5.72 -10.46
C LYS A 104 16.06 -5.46 -8.97
N LYS A 105 17.09 -4.89 -8.33
CA LYS A 105 16.98 -4.37 -6.96
C LYS A 105 16.34 -2.98 -6.97
N SER A 106 15.32 -2.78 -6.13
CA SER A 106 14.81 -1.47 -5.73
C SER A 106 15.77 -0.83 -4.72
N ASN A 107 16.12 0.44 -4.94
CA ASN A 107 17.11 1.21 -4.17
C ASN A 107 18.42 0.45 -3.85
N ASN A 108 18.83 -0.47 -4.73
CA ASN A 108 20.00 -1.36 -4.56
C ASN A 108 19.98 -2.32 -3.36
N VAL A 109 18.90 -2.38 -2.57
CA VAL A 109 18.83 -3.23 -1.37
C VAL A 109 18.02 -4.50 -1.61
N HIS A 110 16.77 -4.36 -2.04
CA HIS A 110 15.80 -5.47 -2.12
C HIS A 110 15.35 -5.71 -3.55
N LEU A 111 15.05 -6.95 -3.92
CA LEU A 111 14.54 -7.27 -5.26
C LEU A 111 13.11 -6.75 -5.41
N ASP A 112 12.86 -5.97 -6.46
CA ASP A 112 11.59 -5.27 -6.70
C ASP A 112 10.39 -6.23 -6.67
N ILE A 113 10.49 -7.39 -7.33
CA ILE A 113 9.43 -8.41 -7.30
C ILE A 113 9.09 -8.90 -5.88
N ASN A 114 10.08 -9.02 -5.00
CA ASN A 114 9.84 -9.47 -3.63
C ASN A 114 9.13 -8.39 -2.81
N VAL A 115 9.52 -7.13 -2.98
CA VAL A 115 8.86 -5.99 -2.32
C VAL A 115 7.40 -5.89 -2.79
N ARG A 116 7.17 -5.95 -4.10
CA ARG A 116 5.81 -5.92 -4.69
C ARG A 116 4.95 -7.09 -4.25
N ALA A 117 5.50 -8.30 -4.24
CA ALA A 117 4.77 -9.47 -3.78
C ALA A 117 4.35 -9.29 -2.31
N VAL A 118 5.26 -8.85 -1.44
CA VAL A 118 4.92 -8.61 -0.02
C VAL A 118 3.88 -7.49 0.13
N ALA A 119 3.99 -6.40 -0.62
CA ALA A 119 2.99 -5.34 -0.62
C ALA A 119 1.62 -5.87 -1.05
N ALA A 120 1.53 -6.58 -2.18
CA ALA A 120 0.27 -7.16 -2.65
C ALA A 120 -0.34 -8.15 -1.66
N LEU A 121 0.49 -8.98 -1.00
CA LEU A 121 0.04 -9.91 0.03
C LEU A 121 -0.50 -9.19 1.27
N LYS A 122 0.17 -8.12 1.70
CA LYS A 122 -0.25 -7.27 2.82
C LYS A 122 -1.59 -6.60 2.54
N GLU A 123 -1.73 -5.95 1.40
CA GLU A 123 -2.98 -5.33 0.94
C GLU A 123 -4.13 -6.36 0.85
N SER A 124 -3.81 -7.58 0.42
CA SER A 124 -4.80 -8.66 0.29
C SER A 124 -5.10 -9.39 1.61
N GLY A 125 -4.47 -9.02 2.73
CA GLY A 125 -4.63 -9.72 4.01
C GLY A 125 -4.12 -11.17 3.98
N ILE A 126 -3.16 -11.49 3.11
CA ILE A 126 -2.58 -12.83 2.94
C ILE A 126 -1.31 -12.95 3.78
N SER A 127 -1.31 -13.90 4.72
CA SER A 127 -0.11 -14.20 5.50
C SER A 127 0.89 -15.03 4.71
N HIS A 128 2.16 -15.01 5.12
CA HIS A 128 3.18 -15.87 4.50
C HIS A 128 2.79 -17.35 4.49
N SER A 129 2.12 -17.89 5.52
CA SER A 129 1.72 -19.31 5.50
C SER A 129 0.76 -19.62 4.36
N LYS A 130 -0.15 -18.69 4.06
CA LYS A 130 -1.07 -18.82 2.91
C LYS A 130 -0.33 -18.64 1.59
N PHE A 131 0.60 -17.69 1.53
CA PHE A 131 1.42 -17.47 0.34
C PHE A 131 2.33 -18.65 0.02
N ASP A 132 2.96 -19.25 1.03
CA ASP A 132 3.80 -20.44 0.90
C ASP A 132 3.01 -21.63 0.36
N ARG A 133 1.79 -21.84 0.87
CA ARG A 133 0.85 -22.83 0.31
C ARG A 133 0.48 -22.52 -1.13
N PHE A 134 0.20 -21.26 -1.46
CA PHE A 134 -0.08 -20.84 -2.83
C PHE A 134 1.09 -21.17 -3.76
N CYS A 135 2.32 -20.80 -3.38
CA CYS A 135 3.52 -21.11 -4.16
C CYS A 135 3.71 -22.62 -4.32
N GLY A 136 3.52 -23.40 -3.25
CA GLY A 136 3.61 -24.86 -3.30
C GLY A 136 2.61 -25.50 -4.26
N LEU A 137 1.36 -25.04 -4.27
CA LEU A 137 0.33 -25.52 -5.20
C LEU A 137 0.64 -25.17 -6.66
N MET A 138 1.28 -24.02 -6.89
CA MET A 138 1.68 -23.55 -8.20
C MET A 138 3.05 -24.10 -8.66
N SER A 139 3.70 -24.96 -7.87
CA SER A 139 5.08 -25.43 -8.10
C SER A 139 6.09 -24.27 -8.24
N MET A 140 5.87 -23.20 -7.48
CA MET A 140 6.73 -22.02 -7.43
C MET A 140 7.56 -22.03 -6.14
N PRO A 141 8.80 -21.52 -6.17
CA PRO A 141 9.55 -21.26 -4.95
C PRO A 141 8.92 -20.09 -4.17
N CYS A 142 8.98 -20.17 -2.85
CA CYS A 142 8.52 -19.12 -1.96
C CYS A 142 9.72 -18.38 -1.33
N MET A 143 9.50 -17.12 -0.95
CA MET A 143 10.46 -16.42 -0.11
C MET A 143 10.47 -17.01 1.30
N HIS A 144 11.64 -17.00 1.93
CA HIS A 144 11.76 -17.49 3.31
C HIS A 144 11.00 -16.57 4.29
N ARG A 145 10.50 -17.14 5.39
CA ARG A 145 9.72 -16.42 6.41
C ARG A 145 10.43 -15.17 6.92
N ASN A 146 11.73 -15.26 7.21
CA ASN A 146 12.50 -14.12 7.70
C ASN A 146 12.60 -13.01 6.64
N THR A 147 12.78 -13.38 5.37
CA THR A 147 12.82 -12.41 4.27
C THR A 147 11.47 -11.71 4.12
N TYR A 148 10.37 -12.46 4.18
CA TYR A 148 9.02 -11.89 4.17
C TYR A 148 8.79 -10.95 5.34
N ASN A 149 9.13 -11.35 6.57
CA ASN A 149 8.90 -10.51 7.76
C ASN A 149 9.71 -9.19 7.68
N ASN A 150 10.96 -9.26 7.23
CA ASN A 150 11.80 -8.07 7.06
C ASN A 150 11.20 -7.12 6.00
N LEU A 151 10.81 -7.65 4.85
CA LEU A 151 10.15 -6.86 3.80
C LEU A 151 8.78 -6.33 4.24
N ALA A 152 8.04 -7.11 5.00
CA ALA A 152 6.74 -6.74 5.54
C ALA A 152 6.85 -5.55 6.49
N ASN A 153 7.91 -5.48 7.30
CA ASN A 153 8.17 -4.33 8.16
C ASN A 153 8.51 -3.09 7.32
N ILE A 154 9.37 -3.22 6.31
CA ILE A 154 9.74 -2.11 5.41
C ILE A 154 8.51 -1.56 4.68
N VAL A 155 7.70 -2.46 4.11
CA VAL A 155 6.45 -2.08 3.43
C VAL A 155 5.48 -1.43 4.40
N ASN A 156 5.34 -1.95 5.63
CA ASN A 156 4.46 -1.38 6.63
C ASN A 156 4.89 0.04 7.05
N THR A 157 6.18 0.27 7.24
CA THR A 157 6.72 1.62 7.50
C THR A 157 6.40 2.57 6.35
N ALA A 158 6.64 2.17 5.10
CA ALA A 158 6.34 3.01 3.95
C ALA A 158 4.84 3.32 3.80
N ILE A 159 3.95 2.36 4.14
CA ILE A 159 2.50 2.58 4.15
C ILE A 159 2.09 3.59 5.23
N ILE A 160 2.67 3.49 6.43
CA ILE A 160 2.40 4.45 7.52
C ILE A 160 2.85 5.85 7.12
N GLU A 161 4.09 5.99 6.64
CA GLU A 161 4.64 7.28 6.18
C GLU A 161 3.80 7.89 5.06
N ALA A 162 3.36 7.08 4.08
CA ALA A 162 2.49 7.55 3.01
C ALA A 162 1.10 7.97 3.52
N GLY A 163 0.57 7.28 4.54
CA GLY A 163 -0.68 7.63 5.21
C GLY A 163 -0.58 8.96 5.95
N GLU A 164 0.47 9.14 6.76
CA GLU A 164 0.77 10.40 7.47
C GLU A 164 0.91 11.56 6.49
N GLU A 165 1.64 11.37 5.38
CA GLU A 165 1.78 12.41 4.36
C GLU A 165 0.43 12.77 3.71
N CYS A 166 -0.44 11.79 3.47
CA CYS A 166 -1.80 12.04 2.99
C CYS A 166 -2.63 12.84 3.99
N MET A 167 -2.54 12.52 5.29
CA MET A 167 -3.25 13.22 6.35
C MET A 167 -2.75 14.67 6.51
N ILE A 168 -1.42 14.90 6.49
CA ILE A 168 -0.84 16.26 6.50
C ILE A 168 -1.37 17.09 5.33
N ARG A 169 -1.44 16.52 4.12
CA ARG A 169 -2.02 17.21 2.95
C ARG A 169 -3.51 17.49 3.15
N ALA A 170 -4.26 16.55 3.72
CA ALA A 170 -5.68 16.72 4.01
C ALA A 170 -5.91 17.86 5.02
N SER A 171 -5.17 17.88 6.12
CA SER A 171 -5.24 18.93 7.13
C SER A 171 -4.94 20.30 6.50
N ALA A 172 -3.91 20.42 5.65
CA ALA A 172 -3.60 21.67 4.96
C ALA A 172 -4.74 22.19 4.07
N VAL A 173 -5.44 21.29 3.35
CA VAL A 173 -6.62 21.63 2.54
C VAL A 173 -7.77 22.13 3.42
N VAL A 174 -8.03 21.45 4.54
CA VAL A 174 -9.08 21.82 5.49
C VAL A 174 -8.78 23.18 6.14
N HIS A 175 -7.54 23.43 6.57
CA HIS A 175 -7.13 24.74 7.10
C HIS A 175 -7.32 25.87 6.08
N GLY A 176 -6.86 25.68 4.83
CA GLY A 176 -7.00 26.70 3.78
C GLY A 176 -8.46 27.04 3.47
N ARG A 177 -9.35 26.03 3.50
CA ARG A 177 -10.80 26.23 3.35
C ARG A 177 -11.40 27.02 4.51
N ASN A 178 -11.02 26.71 5.74
CA ASN A 178 -11.56 27.39 6.92
C ASN A 178 -11.14 28.87 7.00
N ILE A 179 -9.91 29.20 6.57
CA ILE A 179 -9.43 30.60 6.55
C ILE A 179 -10.09 31.43 5.43
N SER A 180 -10.42 30.80 4.30
CA SER A 180 -10.96 31.51 3.12
C SER A 180 -12.48 31.74 3.16
N GLN A 181 -13.21 31.07 4.04
CA GLN A 181 -14.62 31.37 4.26
C GLN A 181 -14.79 32.63 5.10
N PRO A 182 -15.68 33.57 4.72
CA PRO A 182 -15.95 34.75 5.54
C PRO A 182 -16.43 34.31 6.94
N LEU A 183 -15.78 34.84 7.98
CA LEU A 183 -16.09 34.63 9.39
C LEU A 183 -17.49 35.20 9.70
N THR A 184 -18.54 34.43 9.44
CA THR A 184 -19.92 34.88 9.69
C THR A 184 -20.38 34.59 11.12
N THR A 185 -19.60 33.88 11.92
CA THR A 185 -19.96 33.47 13.29
C THR A 185 -18.72 33.35 14.18
N ASP A 186 -18.79 33.92 15.38
CA ASP A 186 -17.79 33.88 16.47
C ASP A 186 -17.45 32.43 16.93
N ASP A 187 -18.25 31.44 16.51
CA ASP A 187 -18.17 30.04 16.93
C ASP A 187 -17.09 29.18 16.24
N ARG A 188 -16.37 29.71 15.24
CA ARG A 188 -15.40 28.93 14.43
C ARG A 188 -13.94 29.01 14.89
N ILE A 189 -13.69 29.74 15.97
CA ILE A 189 -12.36 29.86 16.57
C ILE A 189 -12.49 29.42 18.02
N SER A 190 -11.73 28.41 18.42
CA SER A 190 -11.72 27.94 19.80
C SER A 190 -11.19 29.03 20.73
N SER A 191 -11.39 28.86 22.04
CA SER A 191 -10.74 29.72 23.05
C SER A 191 -9.21 29.72 22.98
N THR A 192 -8.61 28.78 22.24
CA THR A 192 -7.17 28.67 21.99
C THR A 192 -6.73 29.28 20.64
N GLY A 193 -7.63 29.92 19.90
CA GLY A 193 -7.32 30.54 18.60
C GLY A 193 -7.22 29.55 17.44
N CYS A 194 -7.60 28.28 17.66
CA CYS A 194 -7.56 27.23 16.65
C CYS A 194 -8.86 27.20 15.84
N PRO A 195 -8.83 26.98 14.52
CA PRO A 195 -10.04 26.75 13.73
C PRO A 195 -10.83 25.55 14.29
N VAL A 196 -12.12 25.77 14.50
CA VAL A 196 -13.06 24.70 14.88
C VAL A 196 -13.53 24.02 13.60
N ILE A 197 -13.31 22.71 13.53
CA ILE A 197 -13.76 21.87 12.40
C ILE A 197 -14.81 20.88 12.87
N THR A 198 -15.85 20.71 12.06
CA THR A 198 -16.84 19.66 12.27
C THR A 198 -16.30 18.38 11.66
N VAL A 199 -16.23 17.33 12.46
CA VAL A 199 -15.72 16.04 12.02
C VAL A 199 -16.74 14.93 12.21
N SER A 200 -16.61 13.90 11.38
CA SER A 200 -17.20 12.60 11.65
C SER A 200 -16.11 11.65 12.14
N PHE A 201 -16.47 10.75 13.04
CA PHE A 201 -15.58 9.71 13.56
C PHE A 201 -16.18 8.34 13.22
N ASP A 202 -15.33 7.43 12.76
CA ASP A 202 -15.71 6.04 12.52
C ASP A 202 -14.65 5.07 13.06
N GLY A 203 -15.12 3.92 13.53
CA GLY A 203 -14.31 2.86 14.10
C GLY A 203 -14.39 1.58 13.26
N THR A 204 -13.26 0.93 13.02
CA THR A 204 -13.23 -0.38 12.38
C THR A 204 -12.44 -1.39 13.20
N TRP A 205 -12.79 -2.67 13.09
CA TRP A 205 -12.18 -3.76 13.84
C TRP A 205 -11.68 -4.85 12.92
N HIS A 206 -10.60 -5.51 13.33
CA HIS A 206 -10.04 -6.62 12.57
C HIS A 206 -11.00 -7.83 12.49
N LYS A 207 -11.82 -8.05 13.52
CA LYS A 207 -12.81 -9.13 13.57
C LYS A 207 -14.19 -8.55 13.87
N ARG A 208 -15.23 -9.17 13.30
CA ARG A 208 -16.62 -8.82 13.61
C ARG A 208 -16.98 -9.23 15.04
N GLY A 209 -17.76 -8.39 15.72
CA GLY A 209 -18.24 -8.64 17.08
C GLY A 209 -17.28 -8.20 18.18
N HIS A 210 -17.64 -8.46 19.44
CA HIS A 210 -16.94 -7.96 20.62
C HIS A 210 -15.64 -8.72 20.98
N SER A 211 -15.10 -9.51 20.05
CA SER A 211 -13.91 -10.35 20.25
C SER A 211 -12.69 -9.88 19.47
N SER A 212 -12.72 -8.67 18.92
CA SER A 212 -11.55 -8.11 18.24
C SER A 212 -10.52 -7.64 19.27
N HIS A 213 -9.25 -7.92 18.98
CA HIS A 213 -8.12 -7.48 19.80
C HIS A 213 -7.45 -6.22 19.28
N SER A 214 -7.87 -5.77 18.10
CA SER A 214 -7.36 -4.57 17.45
C SER A 214 -8.51 -3.80 16.80
N GLY A 215 -8.44 -2.48 16.90
CA GLY A 215 -9.36 -1.54 16.30
C GLY A 215 -8.61 -0.33 15.76
N ASN A 216 -9.23 0.36 14.81
CA ASN A 216 -8.73 1.60 14.24
C ASN A 216 -9.84 2.64 14.30
N GLY A 217 -9.55 3.81 14.88
CA GLY A 217 -10.40 4.99 14.81
C GLY A 217 -9.95 5.89 13.67
N THR A 218 -10.88 6.57 13.02
CA THR A 218 -10.60 7.47 11.90
C THR A 218 -11.47 8.71 12.02
N VAL A 219 -10.84 9.88 11.95
CA VAL A 219 -11.51 11.18 11.92
C VAL A 219 -11.52 11.70 10.49
N ILE A 220 -12.70 12.11 10.04
CA ILE A 220 -12.97 12.56 8.69
C ILE A 220 -13.61 13.94 8.77
N ASP A 221 -13.02 14.92 8.11
CA ASP A 221 -13.60 16.25 8.00
C ASP A 221 -14.96 16.19 7.27
N PHE A 222 -15.98 16.81 7.87
CA PHE A 222 -17.36 16.70 7.40
C PHE A 222 -17.55 17.32 6.00
N ASP A 223 -16.86 18.44 5.75
CA ASP A 223 -17.02 19.23 4.53
C ASP A 223 -16.32 18.60 3.32
N THR A 224 -15.08 18.16 3.51
CA THR A 224 -14.21 17.66 2.44
C THR A 224 -14.28 16.13 2.30
N GLY A 225 -14.70 15.43 3.35
CA GLY A 225 -14.64 13.98 3.43
C GLY A 225 -13.21 13.43 3.45
N LEU A 226 -12.20 14.26 3.74
CA LEU A 226 -10.81 13.85 3.84
C LEU A 226 -10.52 13.31 5.24
N VAL A 227 -9.67 12.28 5.30
CA VAL A 227 -9.19 11.71 6.57
C VAL A 227 -8.12 12.65 7.13
N ILE A 228 -8.33 13.09 8.36
CA ILE A 228 -7.46 14.06 9.04
C ILE A 228 -6.52 13.35 10.02
N ASP A 229 -7.04 12.35 10.73
CA ASP A 229 -6.25 11.61 11.71
C ASP A 229 -6.80 10.19 11.90
N THR A 230 -5.93 9.27 12.33
CA THR A 230 -6.28 7.87 12.61
C THR A 230 -5.51 7.37 13.83
N GLU A 231 -6.12 6.48 14.61
CA GLU A 231 -5.47 5.85 15.77
C GLU A 231 -5.75 4.35 15.79
N VAL A 232 -4.67 3.55 15.78
CA VAL A 232 -4.74 2.10 15.89
C VAL A 232 -4.54 1.68 17.34
N LEU A 233 -5.52 0.98 17.91
CA LEU A 233 -5.46 0.42 19.25
C LEU A 233 -5.43 -1.11 19.21
N SER A 234 -4.65 -1.69 20.12
CA SER A 234 -4.56 -3.13 20.34
C SER A 234 -4.45 -3.44 21.82
N ASN A 235 -5.30 -4.36 22.30
CA ASN A 235 -5.22 -4.88 23.67
C ASN A 235 -4.47 -6.21 23.77
N TYR A 236 -3.87 -6.65 22.66
CA TYR A 236 -3.23 -7.94 22.53
C TYR A 236 -1.81 -7.79 22.00
N CYS A 237 -0.94 -8.64 22.52
CA CYS A 237 0.36 -8.90 21.92
C CYS A 237 0.60 -10.40 21.99
N CYS A 238 0.87 -11.02 20.83
CA CYS A 238 1.08 -12.46 20.77
C CYS A 238 2.26 -12.92 21.64
N VAL A 239 3.32 -12.11 21.74
CA VAL A 239 4.49 -12.45 22.56
C VAL A 239 4.17 -12.36 24.05
N CYS A 240 3.42 -11.33 24.48
CA CYS A 240 2.99 -11.19 25.88
C CYS A 240 2.01 -12.30 26.31
N ASP A 241 1.15 -12.74 25.38
CA ASP A 241 0.11 -13.74 25.65
C ASP A 241 0.63 -15.18 25.50
N SER A 242 1.78 -15.38 24.86
CA SER A 242 2.44 -16.68 24.77
C SER A 242 3.17 -17.02 26.07
N ASN A 243 3.12 -18.29 26.49
CA ASN A 243 3.93 -18.77 27.61
C ASN A 243 5.42 -18.62 27.28
N SER A 244 6.10 -17.69 27.96
CA SER A 244 7.53 -17.39 27.79
C SER A 244 8.45 -18.62 27.98
N ALA A 245 7.97 -19.64 28.70
CA ALA A 245 8.66 -20.90 28.95
C ALA A 245 8.86 -21.76 27.67
N GLU A 246 7.98 -21.67 26.67
CA GLU A 246 8.10 -22.48 25.45
C GLU A 246 8.99 -21.84 24.38
N LEU A 247 9.23 -20.53 24.46
CA LEU A 247 9.88 -19.76 23.39
C LEU A 247 11.35 -19.45 23.64
N ASN A 248 11.93 -19.81 24.80
CA ASN A 248 13.29 -19.41 25.22
C ASN A 248 13.57 -17.93 24.93
N PHE A 249 12.52 -17.10 25.04
CA PHE A 249 12.52 -15.73 24.55
C PHE A 249 12.41 -14.79 25.73
N ASP A 250 13.35 -13.84 25.79
CA ASP A 250 13.34 -12.77 26.78
C ASP A 250 12.21 -11.79 26.47
N ALA A 251 11.06 -11.99 27.12
CA ALA A 251 9.87 -11.16 26.94
C ALA A 251 10.14 -9.66 27.22
N SER A 252 11.22 -9.29 27.91
CA SER A 252 11.58 -7.89 28.10
C SER A 252 12.11 -7.19 26.84
N LYS A 253 12.54 -7.96 25.82
CA LYS A 253 13.19 -7.43 24.61
C LYS A 253 12.29 -7.31 23.39
N HIS A 254 11.04 -7.76 23.45
CA HIS A 254 10.14 -7.60 22.30
C HIS A 254 9.52 -6.21 22.25
N MET A 255 9.23 -5.77 21.03
CA MET A 255 8.40 -4.61 20.78
C MET A 255 6.94 -4.98 21.01
N CYS A 256 6.43 -4.68 22.20
CA CYS A 256 5.05 -4.96 22.57
C CYS A 256 4.08 -4.23 21.64
N GLN A 257 3.13 -4.98 21.08
CA GLN A 257 2.09 -4.45 20.19
C GLN A 257 0.82 -4.04 20.94
N LYS A 258 0.77 -4.26 22.26
CA LYS A 258 -0.34 -3.87 23.11
C LYS A 258 -0.16 -2.40 23.53
N ASN A 259 -1.08 -1.54 23.12
CA ASN A 259 -1.10 -0.12 23.45
C ASN A 259 -2.41 0.33 24.13
N PHE A 260 -3.29 -0.63 24.44
CA PHE A 260 -4.57 -0.41 25.12
C PHE A 260 -4.85 -1.50 26.15
N SER A 261 -5.42 -1.14 27.31
CA SER A 261 -5.70 -2.10 28.40
C SER A 261 -7.19 -2.41 28.58
N GLY A 262 -8.08 -1.74 27.83
CA GLY A 262 -9.52 -1.93 27.92
C GLY A 262 -10.06 -3.06 27.03
N SER A 263 -11.39 -3.21 27.06
CA SER A 263 -12.12 -4.14 26.20
C SER A 263 -12.21 -3.64 24.76
N ALA A 264 -12.53 -4.53 23.81
CA ALA A 264 -12.71 -4.18 22.41
C ALA A 264 -13.72 -3.02 22.19
N ASN A 265 -14.77 -2.98 23.02
CA ASN A 265 -15.83 -1.96 22.96
C ASN A 265 -15.33 -0.58 23.42
N ALA A 266 -14.35 -0.54 24.31
CA ALA A 266 -13.79 0.70 24.81
C ALA A 266 -12.76 1.31 23.84
N MET A 267 -12.30 0.56 22.83
CA MET A 267 -11.29 1.04 21.87
C MET A 267 -11.80 2.21 21.03
N GLU A 268 -13.08 2.22 20.66
CA GLU A 268 -13.64 3.29 19.82
C GLU A 268 -13.57 4.66 20.51
N ALA A 269 -14.14 4.76 21.71
CA ALA A 269 -14.09 5.97 22.51
C ALA A 269 -12.66 6.36 22.92
N ALA A 270 -11.80 5.37 23.21
CA ALA A 270 -10.40 5.64 23.52
C ALA A 270 -9.61 6.18 22.32
N ALA A 271 -9.87 5.67 21.11
CA ALA A 271 -9.25 6.16 19.89
C ALA A 271 -9.69 7.59 19.60
N ALA A 272 -11.00 7.88 19.68
CA ALA A 272 -11.52 9.25 19.54
C ALA A 272 -10.88 10.22 20.55
N SER A 273 -10.80 9.82 21.82
CA SER A 273 -10.17 10.65 22.86
C SER A 273 -8.69 10.93 22.58
N LYS A 274 -7.92 9.94 22.09
CA LYS A 274 -6.51 10.13 21.75
C LYS A 274 -6.33 11.06 20.56
N ILE A 275 -7.10 10.86 19.50
CA ILE A 275 -7.07 11.71 18.30
C ILE A 275 -7.36 13.16 18.70
N CYS A 276 -8.47 13.42 19.38
CA CYS A 276 -8.81 14.78 19.82
C CYS A 276 -7.71 15.42 20.68
N SER A 277 -7.01 14.63 21.50
CA SER A 277 -5.90 15.13 22.32
C SER A 277 -4.67 15.49 21.48
N HIS A 278 -4.35 14.69 20.45
CA HIS A 278 -3.22 14.95 19.57
C HIS A 278 -3.49 16.11 18.62
N SER A 279 -4.69 16.22 18.03
CA SER A 279 -4.99 17.26 17.04
C SER A 279 -4.91 18.69 17.61
N VAL A 280 -5.26 18.85 18.89
CA VAL A 280 -5.06 20.12 19.61
C VAL A 280 -3.57 20.43 19.81
N ALA A 281 -2.73 19.42 19.96
CA ALA A 281 -1.30 19.56 20.24
C ALA A 281 -0.41 19.65 18.99
N SER A 282 -0.74 18.95 17.90
CA SER A 282 0.10 18.82 16.70
C SER A 282 -0.40 19.59 15.49
N GLU A 283 -1.72 19.73 15.32
CA GLU A 283 -2.31 20.29 14.09
C GLU A 283 -2.99 21.64 14.30
N ASN A 284 -3.08 22.14 15.54
CA ASN A 284 -3.84 23.35 15.89
C ASN A 284 -5.27 23.33 15.33
N LEU A 285 -5.91 22.15 15.32
CA LEU A 285 -7.30 21.96 14.94
C LEU A 285 -8.11 21.63 16.19
N PHE A 286 -9.22 22.35 16.38
CA PHE A 286 -10.19 22.01 17.42
C PHE A 286 -11.33 21.22 16.77
N MET A 287 -11.50 19.97 17.15
CA MET A 287 -12.53 19.09 16.60
C MET A 287 -13.81 19.21 17.42
N ALA A 288 -14.93 19.51 16.76
CA ALA A 288 -16.26 19.65 17.36
C ALA A 288 -17.25 18.63 16.79
#